data_AF-A0A9W9JH65-F1
#
_entry.id   AF-A0A9W9JH65-F1
#
_cell.length_a   1.000
_cell.length_b   1.000
_cell.length_c   1.000
_cell.angle_alpha   90.00
_cell.angle_beta   90.00
_cell.angle_gamma   90.00
#
_symmetry.space_group_name_H-M   'P 1'
#
loop_
_entity.id
_entity.type
_entity.pdbx_description
1 polymer ?
#
loop_
_entity_poly.entity_id
_entity_poly.type
_entity_poly.pdbx_seq_one_letter_code
_entity_poly.pdbx_strand_id
1 'polypeptide(L)'
;MIHTTYDRGPFKLVCDDFGPANMIVRSKEDLTIIAVVDLEWVYAGPAQLFGSAPWWLLLDRPVNDEWDFEEGEAPKPTDRYFKCLEIFKHVLEEEESKMVGDDKKELYELVKWSEDSGAMWLHVLLSSGFFDTPSFPCMQLRRHKGVDWWEERLIEYGNAEEVETFVAGKLNDLAAYDEIKEKVEHYKALMDNKEMELETFICIVSELLNSD
;
A
#
# COMPACT_ATOMS: atom_id res chain seq x y z
N MET A 1 9.01 -9.32 -10.62
CA MET A 1 10.47 -9.17 -10.39
C MET A 1 10.79 -9.96 -9.16
N ILE A 2 11.80 -10.82 -9.19
CA ILE A 2 12.03 -11.79 -8.11
C ILE A 2 13.54 -11.93 -7.88
N HIS A 3 13.97 -11.82 -6.63
CA HIS A 3 15.31 -12.18 -6.20
C HIS A 3 15.42 -13.71 -6.16
N THR A 4 16.22 -14.29 -7.04
CA THR A 4 16.28 -15.74 -7.25
C THR A 4 16.62 -16.54 -5.99
N THR A 5 17.51 -16.02 -5.14
CA THR A 5 17.85 -16.66 -3.85
C THR A 5 16.67 -16.74 -2.88
N TYR A 6 15.73 -15.80 -2.96
CA TYR A 6 14.62 -15.66 -2.01
C TYR A 6 13.25 -16.06 -2.60
N ASP A 7 13.23 -16.63 -3.80
CA ASP A 7 12.00 -17.02 -4.53
C ASP A 7 11.19 -18.07 -3.75
N ARG A 8 11.88 -18.96 -3.02
CA ARG A 8 11.27 -20.04 -2.24
C ARG A 8 11.36 -19.84 -0.73
N GLY A 9 11.60 -18.60 -0.32
CA GLY A 9 11.87 -18.22 1.06
C GLY A 9 13.35 -17.88 1.32
N PRO A 10 13.72 -17.55 2.57
CA PRO A 10 12.89 -17.63 3.78
C PRO A 10 11.68 -16.69 3.78
N PHE A 11 10.68 -17.04 4.59
CA PHE A 11 9.57 -16.15 4.93
C PHE A 11 9.91 -15.37 6.20
N LYS A 12 9.50 -14.12 6.27
CA LYS A 12 9.71 -13.21 7.40
C LYS A 12 8.35 -12.68 7.87
N LEU A 13 8.28 -12.21 9.11
CA LEU A 13 7.10 -11.49 9.59
C LEU A 13 7.14 -10.07 9.01
N VAL A 14 6.13 -9.72 8.22
CA VAL A 14 5.93 -8.41 7.61
C VAL A 14 4.75 -7.74 8.31
N CYS A 15 4.78 -6.41 8.43
CA CYS A 15 3.64 -5.61 8.82
C CYS A 15 3.50 -4.47 7.81
N ASP A 16 2.38 -4.42 7.09
CA ASP A 16 2.17 -3.39 6.05
C ASP A 16 2.09 -1.97 6.63
N ASP A 17 1.70 -1.88 7.91
CA ASP A 17 1.68 -0.63 8.65
C ASP A 17 2.91 -0.40 9.55
N PHE A 18 4.03 -1.06 9.27
CA PHE A 18 5.25 -0.80 10.03
C PHE A 18 5.83 0.57 9.67
N GLY A 19 5.97 1.47 10.64
CA GLY A 19 6.59 2.78 10.42
C GLY A 19 6.69 3.64 11.68
N PRO A 20 7.30 4.84 11.58
CA PRO A 20 7.55 5.72 12.73
C PRO A 20 6.29 6.12 13.52
N ALA A 21 5.12 6.19 12.87
CA ALA A 21 3.86 6.50 13.54
C ALA A 21 3.45 5.44 14.58
N ASN A 22 3.93 4.21 14.41
CA ASN A 22 3.64 3.06 15.28
C ASN A 22 4.78 2.76 16.26
N MET A 23 5.73 3.70 16.43
CA MET A 23 6.85 3.60 17.37
C MET A 23 6.65 4.55 18.55
N ILE A 24 6.67 4.00 19.77
CA ILE A 24 6.69 4.80 21.00
C ILE A 24 8.15 5.05 21.37
N VAL A 25 8.51 6.32 21.54
CA VAL A 25 9.85 6.75 21.96
C VAL A 25 9.87 7.22 23.40
N ARG A 26 11.02 7.08 24.07
CA ARG A 26 11.20 7.43 25.49
C ARG A 26 10.91 8.91 25.78
N SER A 27 11.39 9.80 24.93
CA SER A 27 11.12 11.24 24.99
C SER A 27 11.37 11.89 23.64
N LYS A 28 10.99 13.17 23.52
CA LYS A 28 11.21 14.00 22.32
C LYS A 28 12.70 14.17 21.99
N GLU A 29 13.56 14.20 23.00
CA GLU A 29 15.00 14.40 22.85
C GLU A 29 15.78 13.09 22.70
N ASP A 30 15.38 12.03 23.42
CA ASP A 30 16.10 10.74 23.47
C ASP A 30 15.81 9.87 22.25
N LEU A 31 14.59 9.96 21.68
CA LEU A 31 14.11 9.21 20.50
C LEU A 31 14.32 7.67 20.53
N THR A 32 14.81 7.10 21.63
CA THR A 32 14.95 5.66 21.80
C THR A 32 13.58 5.00 21.70
N ILE A 33 13.41 4.09 20.76
CA ILE A 33 12.19 3.29 20.60
C ILE A 33 12.07 2.36 21.80
N ILE A 34 10.95 2.45 22.53
CA ILE A 34 10.66 1.64 23.72
C ILE A 34 9.52 0.64 23.50
N ALA A 35 8.68 0.86 22.50
CA ALA A 35 7.63 -0.07 22.10
C ALA A 35 7.22 0.14 20.64
N VAL A 36 6.72 -0.92 20.02
CA VAL A 36 6.03 -0.91 18.73
C VAL A 36 4.58 -1.31 18.98
N VAL A 37 3.65 -0.58 18.39
CA VAL A 37 2.20 -0.82 18.50
C VAL A 37 1.60 -1.10 17.12
N ASP A 38 0.29 -1.33 17.09
CA ASP A 38 -0.50 -1.44 15.85
C ASP A 38 -0.02 -2.55 14.91
N LEU A 39 -0.08 -3.79 15.40
CA LEU A 39 0.41 -5.00 14.73
C LEU A 39 -0.72 -5.80 14.06
N GLU A 40 -1.87 -5.17 13.79
CA GLU A 40 -3.04 -5.84 13.23
C GLU A 40 -2.85 -6.30 11.77
N TRP A 41 -1.88 -5.70 11.08
CA TRP A 41 -1.51 -6.03 9.69
C TRP A 41 -0.26 -6.93 9.58
N VAL A 42 0.05 -7.71 10.63
CA VAL A 42 1.19 -8.65 10.61
C VAL A 42 0.84 -9.95 9.89
N TYR A 43 1.72 -10.39 9.00
CA TYR A 43 1.62 -11.68 8.31
C TYR A 43 2.99 -12.29 8.01
N ALA A 44 3.02 -13.57 7.66
CA ALA A 44 4.23 -14.20 7.12
C ALA A 44 4.32 -13.93 5.62
N GLY A 45 5.34 -13.20 5.18
CA GLY A 45 5.56 -12.81 3.79
C GLY A 45 6.96 -13.18 3.28
N PRO A 46 7.21 -13.09 1.96
CA PRO A 46 8.54 -13.33 1.40
C PRO A 46 9.58 -12.37 1.99
N ALA A 47 10.82 -12.83 2.22
CA ALA A 47 11.90 -11.97 2.70
C ALA A 47 12.16 -10.75 1.80
N GLN A 48 11.89 -10.87 0.49
CA GLN A 48 12.01 -9.77 -0.47
C GLN A 48 11.08 -8.60 -0.16
N LEU A 49 9.87 -8.90 0.35
CA LEU A 49 8.90 -7.87 0.74
C LEU A 49 9.35 -7.19 2.03
N PHE A 50 9.82 -7.99 3.00
CA PHE A 50 10.37 -7.49 4.26
C PHE A 50 11.61 -6.60 4.06
N GLY A 51 12.54 -7.04 3.20
CA GLY A 51 13.80 -6.35 2.91
C GLY A 51 13.69 -5.34 1.78
N SER A 52 12.52 -4.77 1.51
CA SER A 52 12.39 -3.69 0.53
C SER A 52 12.57 -2.32 1.13
N ALA A 53 12.98 -1.35 0.29
CA ALA A 53 13.07 0.04 0.72
C ALA A 53 11.73 0.50 1.32
N PRO A 54 11.73 1.02 2.56
CA PRO A 54 10.49 1.26 3.27
C PRO A 54 9.69 2.42 2.68
N TRP A 55 8.37 2.25 2.55
CA TRP A 55 7.45 3.30 2.08
C TRP A 55 7.40 4.48 3.06
N TRP A 56 7.50 4.22 4.36
CA TRP A 56 7.38 5.23 5.42
C TRP A 56 8.50 6.26 5.45
N LEU A 57 9.55 6.11 4.62
CA LEU A 57 10.52 7.18 4.36
C LEU A 57 9.88 8.41 3.69
N LEU A 58 8.70 8.24 3.08
CA LEU A 58 7.86 9.35 2.62
C LEU A 58 7.37 10.21 3.80
N LEU A 59 7.32 9.67 5.02
CA LEU A 59 6.65 10.26 6.20
C LEU A 59 5.17 10.55 5.98
N ASP A 60 4.58 9.87 5.00
CA ASP A 60 3.20 9.98 4.58
C ASP A 60 2.80 8.69 3.85
N ARG A 61 1.51 8.53 3.54
CA ARG A 61 1.02 7.38 2.80
C ARG A 61 1.35 7.52 1.30
N PRO A 62 1.76 6.42 0.64
CA PRO A 62 2.08 6.41 -0.80
C PRO A 62 0.85 6.54 -1.71
N VAL A 63 -0.33 6.81 -1.14
CA VAL A 63 -1.62 7.04 -1.83
C VAL A 63 -2.10 8.49 -1.74
N ASN A 64 -1.33 9.37 -1.09
CA ASN A 64 -1.66 10.79 -1.04
C ASN A 64 -1.40 11.41 -2.42
N ASP A 65 -2.43 12.06 -2.97
CA ASP A 65 -2.46 12.70 -4.28
C ASP A 65 -1.51 13.89 -4.40
N GLU A 66 -1.12 14.52 -3.28
CA GLU A 66 -0.05 15.53 -3.24
C GLU A 66 1.32 15.00 -3.71
N TRP A 67 1.46 13.67 -3.82
CA TRP A 67 2.65 12.98 -4.31
C TRP A 67 2.53 12.52 -5.76
N ASP A 68 1.42 12.79 -6.41
CA ASP A 68 1.23 12.40 -7.80
C ASP A 68 2.16 13.19 -8.71
N PHE A 69 2.49 12.58 -9.84
CA PHE A 69 3.31 13.23 -10.86
C PHE A 69 2.44 14.18 -11.69
N GLU A 70 2.82 15.45 -11.71
CA GLU A 70 2.24 16.46 -12.60
C GLU A 70 3.04 16.50 -13.90
N GLU A 71 2.38 16.33 -15.05
CA GLU A 71 3.02 16.38 -16.38
C GLU A 71 4.23 15.44 -16.57
N GLY A 72 4.29 14.37 -15.77
CA GLY A 72 5.40 13.42 -15.79
C GLY A 72 6.65 13.88 -15.01
N GLU A 73 6.59 15.00 -14.31
CA GLU A 73 7.62 15.45 -13.36
C GLU A 73 7.43 14.80 -11.99
N ALA A 74 8.54 14.54 -11.29
CA ALA A 74 8.46 13.93 -9.96
C ALA A 74 8.05 15.00 -8.94
N PRO A 75 7.22 14.67 -7.94
CA PRO A 75 6.87 15.61 -6.89
C PRO A 75 8.12 15.99 -6.09
N LYS A 76 8.15 17.22 -5.56
CA LYS A 76 9.29 17.74 -4.78
C LYS A 76 9.82 16.80 -3.70
N PRO A 77 9.00 16.04 -2.96
CA PRO A 77 9.53 15.23 -1.89
C PRO A 77 10.07 13.85 -2.36
N THR A 78 10.13 13.61 -3.68
CA THR A 78 10.94 12.54 -4.29
C THR A 78 12.40 12.61 -3.84
N ASP A 79 13.01 13.79 -3.89
CA ASP A 79 14.42 13.98 -3.50
C ASP A 79 14.62 13.70 -2.01
N ARG A 80 13.61 14.03 -1.19
CA ARG A 80 13.61 13.72 0.24
C ARG A 80 13.59 12.22 0.46
N TYR A 81 12.73 11.49 -0.25
CA TYR A 81 12.65 10.03 -0.14
C TYR A 81 14.00 9.38 -0.41
N PHE A 82 14.65 9.70 -1.55
CA PHE A 82 15.94 9.12 -1.89
C PHE A 82 17.05 9.53 -0.91
N LYS A 83 17.06 10.79 -0.46
CA LYS A 83 18.00 11.23 0.59
C LYS A 83 17.83 10.43 1.88
N CYS A 84 16.60 10.19 2.30
CA CYS A 84 16.29 9.38 3.47
C CYS A 84 16.64 7.90 3.25
N LEU A 85 16.44 7.37 2.03
CA LEU A 85 16.83 6.01 1.66
C LEU A 85 18.34 5.80 1.75
N GLU A 86 19.15 6.77 1.30
CA GLU A 86 20.61 6.69 1.46
C GLU A 86 21.03 6.64 2.93
N ILE A 87 20.44 7.49 3.77
CA ILE A 87 20.70 7.47 5.22
C ILE A 87 20.27 6.13 5.81
N PHE A 88 19.09 5.63 5.43
CA PHE A 88 18.55 4.36 5.90
C PHE A 88 19.48 3.19 5.53
N LYS A 89 19.90 3.08 4.27
CA LYS A 89 20.84 2.04 3.81
C LYS A 89 22.16 2.11 4.58
N HIS A 90 22.71 3.30 4.77
CA HIS A 90 23.96 3.49 5.51
C HIS A 90 23.85 3.02 6.96
N VAL A 91 22.82 3.46 7.68
CA VAL A 91 22.59 3.04 9.08
C VAL A 91 22.28 1.55 9.17
N LEU A 92 21.48 1.01 8.24
CA LEU A 92 21.15 -0.41 8.20
C LEU A 92 22.42 -1.27 8.04
N GLU A 93 23.32 -0.89 7.13
CA GLU A 93 24.60 -1.58 6.96
C GLU A 93 25.47 -1.55 8.23
N GLU A 94 25.54 -0.39 8.89
CA GLU A 94 26.29 -0.23 10.14
C GLU A 94 25.72 -1.09 11.27
N GLU A 95 24.40 -1.14 11.41
CA GLU A 95 23.72 -1.95 12.43
C GLU A 95 23.84 -3.45 12.15
N GLU A 96 23.64 -3.90 10.91
CA GLU A 96 23.83 -5.31 10.54
C GLU A 96 25.29 -5.76 10.70
N SER A 97 26.26 -4.86 10.51
CA SER A 97 27.68 -5.15 10.74
C SER A 97 28.03 -5.40 12.21
N LYS A 98 27.21 -4.90 13.15
CA LYS A 98 27.35 -5.14 14.60
C LYS A 98 26.72 -6.46 15.04
N MET A 99 25.85 -7.06 14.23
CA MET A 99 25.17 -8.31 14.57
C MET A 99 26.12 -9.51 14.55
N VAL A 100 25.81 -10.55 15.33
CA VAL A 100 26.56 -11.81 15.40
C VAL A 100 25.70 -12.92 14.81
N GLY A 101 26.16 -13.58 13.74
CA GLY A 101 25.42 -14.64 13.04
C GLY A 101 25.76 -14.72 11.55
N ASP A 102 25.11 -15.66 10.85
CA ASP A 102 25.26 -15.89 9.40
C ASP A 102 24.39 -14.93 8.56
N ASP A 103 23.36 -14.31 9.13
CA ASP A 103 22.45 -13.37 8.46
C ASP A 103 23.02 -11.94 8.32
N LYS A 104 24.35 -11.80 8.35
CA LYS A 104 25.01 -10.49 8.24
C LYS A 104 24.73 -9.87 6.87
N LYS A 105 24.16 -8.66 6.87
CA LYS A 105 23.84 -7.86 5.67
C LYS A 105 22.71 -8.41 4.81
N GLU A 106 21.90 -9.36 5.31
CA GLU A 106 20.78 -9.92 4.55
C GLU A 106 19.79 -8.82 4.13
N LEU A 107 19.45 -7.90 5.04
CA LEU A 107 18.46 -6.87 4.78
C LEU A 107 19.02 -5.73 3.95
N TYR A 108 20.24 -5.28 4.23
CA TYR A 108 20.91 -4.26 3.43
C TYR A 108 21.01 -4.67 1.96
N GLU A 109 21.44 -5.90 1.67
CA GLU A 109 21.54 -6.38 0.29
C GLU A 109 20.17 -6.51 -0.38
N LEU A 110 19.14 -6.94 0.36
CA LEU A 110 17.76 -6.97 -0.15
C LEU A 110 17.23 -5.56 -0.45
N VAL A 111 17.49 -4.57 0.42
CA VAL A 111 17.04 -3.19 0.22
C VAL A 111 17.71 -2.61 -1.01
N LYS A 112 19.03 -2.80 -1.14
CA LYS A 112 19.79 -2.37 -2.31
C LYS A 112 19.29 -3.05 -3.58
N TRP A 113 19.08 -4.36 -3.55
CA TRP A 113 18.48 -5.07 -4.68
C TRP A 113 17.08 -4.54 -5.03
N SER A 114 16.26 -4.21 -4.03
CA SER A 114 14.90 -3.71 -4.25
C SER A 114 14.90 -2.35 -4.95
N GLU A 115 15.91 -1.53 -4.68
CA GLU A 115 16.13 -0.25 -5.35
C GLU A 115 16.71 -0.44 -6.75
N ASP A 116 17.80 -1.20 -6.88
CA ASP A 116 18.50 -1.47 -8.14
C ASP A 116 17.59 -2.14 -9.17
N SER A 117 16.69 -3.01 -8.71
CA SER A 117 15.73 -3.69 -9.58
C SER A 117 14.43 -2.91 -9.79
N GLY A 118 14.11 -1.98 -8.90
CA GLY A 118 12.83 -1.27 -8.80
C GLY A 118 11.72 -2.06 -8.09
N ALA A 119 12.05 -3.18 -7.43
CA ALA A 119 11.07 -4.06 -6.79
C ALA A 119 10.34 -3.34 -5.64
N MET A 120 11.04 -2.42 -4.98
CA MET A 120 10.46 -1.63 -3.90
C MET A 120 9.19 -0.91 -4.35
N TRP A 121 9.14 -0.38 -5.57
CA TRP A 121 7.97 0.33 -6.07
C TRP A 121 6.78 -0.60 -6.30
N LEU A 122 7.03 -1.79 -6.84
CA LEU A 122 6.00 -2.81 -6.97
C LEU A 122 5.47 -3.24 -5.59
N HIS A 123 6.35 -3.41 -4.61
CA HIS A 123 5.96 -3.79 -3.26
C HIS A 123 5.15 -2.71 -2.56
N VAL A 124 5.48 -1.43 -2.75
CA VAL A 124 4.68 -0.30 -2.26
C VAL A 124 3.27 -0.33 -2.86
N LEU A 125 3.14 -0.62 -4.16
CA LEU A 125 1.83 -0.76 -4.81
C LEU A 125 1.02 -1.91 -4.19
N LEU A 126 1.66 -3.07 -3.97
CA LEU A 126 1.03 -4.24 -3.37
C LEU A 126 0.55 -3.99 -1.93
N SER A 127 1.31 -3.25 -1.13
CA SER A 127 0.96 -2.98 0.28
C SER A 127 -0.08 -1.87 0.45
N SER A 128 -0.30 -1.02 -0.56
CA SER A 128 -1.13 0.18 -0.43
C SER A 128 -2.55 0.01 -0.97
N GLY A 129 -2.77 -0.95 -1.88
CA GLY A 129 -4.09 -1.35 -2.38
C GLY A 129 -4.86 -0.33 -3.24
N PHE A 130 -4.53 0.96 -3.16
CA PHE A 130 -5.18 2.05 -3.87
C PHE A 130 -4.13 2.90 -4.58
N PHE A 131 -4.03 2.80 -5.90
CA PHE A 131 -3.09 3.59 -6.67
C PHE A 131 -3.64 3.86 -8.07
N ASP A 132 -3.45 5.08 -8.54
CA ASP A 132 -3.73 5.46 -9.92
C ASP A 132 -2.45 5.51 -10.75
N THR A 133 -2.59 5.64 -12.07
CA THR A 133 -1.45 5.76 -12.99
C THR A 133 -0.46 6.89 -12.64
N PRO A 134 -0.88 8.10 -12.21
CA PRO A 134 0.06 9.16 -11.85
C PRO A 134 0.63 9.01 -10.43
N SER A 135 0.19 8.02 -9.65
CA SER A 135 0.65 7.86 -8.27
C SER A 135 2.16 7.70 -8.18
N PHE A 136 2.74 8.25 -7.11
CA PHE A 136 4.17 8.22 -6.85
C PHE A 136 4.83 6.85 -7.10
N PRO A 137 4.41 5.74 -6.44
CA PRO A 137 5.03 4.43 -6.64
C PRO A 137 4.84 3.90 -8.07
N CYS A 138 3.70 4.16 -8.71
CA CYS A 138 3.40 3.71 -10.06
C CYS A 138 4.33 4.38 -11.09
N MET A 139 4.47 5.69 -10.99
CA MET A 139 5.33 6.47 -11.89
C MET A 139 6.81 6.19 -11.66
N GLN A 140 7.23 5.93 -10.43
CA GLN A 140 8.59 5.49 -10.14
C GLN A 140 8.88 4.11 -10.74
N LEU A 141 7.94 3.16 -10.62
CA LEU A 141 8.07 1.84 -11.26
C LEU A 141 8.16 1.97 -12.79
N ARG A 142 7.30 2.79 -13.39
CA ARG A 142 7.31 3.09 -14.83
C ARG A 142 8.64 3.69 -15.27
N ARG A 143 9.15 4.69 -14.56
CA ARG A 143 10.47 5.29 -14.84
C ARG A 143 11.59 4.28 -14.74
N HIS A 144 11.55 3.41 -13.74
CA HIS A 144 12.58 2.39 -13.52
C HIS A 144 12.57 1.31 -14.61
N LYS A 145 11.38 0.87 -15.06
CA LYS A 145 11.25 -0.19 -16.09
C LYS A 145 11.33 0.31 -17.52
N GLY A 146 11.05 1.58 -17.74
CA GLY A 146 10.95 2.16 -19.07
C GLY A 146 9.54 2.09 -19.62
N VAL A 147 9.26 3.01 -20.54
CA VAL A 147 7.94 3.23 -21.13
C VAL A 147 7.49 2.01 -21.94
N ASP A 148 8.38 1.44 -22.75
CA ASP A 148 8.07 0.28 -23.61
C ASP A 148 7.61 -0.93 -22.77
N TRP A 149 8.35 -1.25 -21.71
CA TRP A 149 7.98 -2.34 -20.80
C TRP A 149 6.60 -2.10 -20.16
N TRP A 150 6.31 -0.85 -19.79
CA TRP A 150 5.06 -0.48 -19.16
C TRP A 150 3.88 -0.60 -20.12
N GLU A 151 4.02 -0.05 -21.33
CA GLU A 151 2.97 -0.08 -22.36
C GLU A 151 2.67 -1.51 -22.83
N GLU A 152 3.70 -2.35 -23.02
CA GLU A 152 3.51 -3.76 -23.35
C GLU A 152 2.65 -4.49 -22.30
N ARG A 153 2.94 -4.29 -21.01
CA ARG A 153 2.17 -4.90 -19.92
C ARG A 153 0.74 -4.36 -19.86
N LEU A 154 0.54 -3.05 -20.03
CA LEU A 154 -0.81 -2.48 -20.08
C LEU A 154 -1.64 -3.03 -21.23
N ILE A 155 -1.03 -3.26 -22.40
CA ILE A 155 -1.73 -3.87 -23.54
C ILE A 155 -2.04 -5.34 -23.27
N GLU A 156 -1.07 -6.08 -22.72
CA GLU A 156 -1.21 -7.51 -22.41
C GLU A 156 -2.36 -7.79 -21.43
N TYR A 157 -2.50 -6.95 -20.40
CA TYR A 157 -3.52 -7.15 -19.36
C TYR A 157 -4.76 -6.26 -19.51
N GLY A 158 -4.73 -5.21 -20.34
CA GLY A 158 -5.81 -4.22 -20.43
C GLY A 158 -6.97 -4.61 -21.35
N ASN A 159 -6.74 -5.48 -22.34
CA ASN A 159 -7.73 -5.80 -23.40
C ASN A 159 -8.18 -7.27 -23.36
N ALA A 160 -8.33 -7.85 -22.17
CA ALA A 160 -8.91 -9.18 -22.04
C ALA A 160 -10.44 -9.08 -21.92
N GLU A 161 -11.17 -9.93 -22.65
CA GLU A 161 -12.63 -10.10 -22.51
C GLU A 161 -13.04 -10.37 -21.04
N GLU A 162 -12.17 -11.03 -20.29
CA GLU A 162 -12.30 -11.24 -18.85
C GLU A 162 -12.34 -9.92 -18.06
N VAL A 163 -11.46 -8.97 -18.37
CA VAL A 163 -11.40 -7.67 -17.72
C VAL A 163 -12.65 -6.85 -18.05
N GLU A 164 -13.07 -6.82 -19.32
CA GLU A 164 -14.30 -6.13 -19.71
C GLU A 164 -15.53 -6.70 -19.00
N THR A 165 -15.64 -8.04 -18.95
CA THR A 165 -16.73 -8.74 -18.26
C THR A 165 -16.73 -8.44 -16.77
N PHE A 166 -15.56 -8.48 -16.13
CA PHE A 166 -15.40 -8.16 -14.71
C PHE A 166 -15.80 -6.70 -14.42
N VAL A 167 -15.32 -5.74 -15.23
CA VAL A 167 -15.65 -4.32 -15.07
C VAL A 167 -17.14 -4.08 -15.26
N ALA A 168 -17.76 -4.66 -16.28
CA ALA A 168 -19.20 -4.55 -16.51
C ALA A 168 -20.00 -5.13 -15.33
N GLY A 169 -19.59 -6.28 -14.79
CA GLY A 169 -20.17 -6.86 -13.59
C GLY A 169 -20.07 -5.91 -12.39
N LYS A 170 -18.89 -5.34 -12.14
CA LYS A 170 -18.68 -4.40 -11.02
C LYS A 170 -19.45 -3.10 -11.16
N LEU A 171 -19.64 -2.59 -12.38
CA LEU A 171 -20.48 -1.42 -12.62
C LEU A 171 -21.96 -1.72 -12.35
N ASN A 172 -22.44 -2.92 -12.67
CA ASN A 172 -23.80 -3.34 -12.32
C ASN A 172 -23.97 -3.51 -10.80
N ASP A 173 -23.00 -4.17 -10.14
CA ASP A 173 -22.99 -4.32 -8.68
C ASP A 173 -23.01 -2.94 -7.99
N LEU A 174 -22.21 -1.99 -8.51
CA LEU A 174 -22.14 -0.63 -7.98
C LEU A 174 -23.47 0.12 -8.16
N ALA A 175 -24.10 0.02 -9.34
CA ALA A 175 -25.40 0.64 -9.57
C ALA A 175 -26.49 0.08 -8.64
N ALA A 176 -26.51 -1.24 -8.43
CA ALA A 176 -27.42 -1.89 -7.50
C ALA A 176 -27.16 -1.44 -6.05
N TYR A 177 -25.90 -1.35 -5.65
CA TYR A 177 -25.50 -0.83 -4.35
C TYR A 177 -25.98 0.62 -4.14
N ASP A 178 -25.77 1.50 -5.13
CA ASP A 178 -26.17 2.90 -5.05
C ASP A 178 -27.69 3.05 -4.94
N GLU A 179 -28.48 2.24 -5.65
CA GLU A 179 -29.94 2.23 -5.51
C GLU A 179 -30.39 1.83 -4.09
N ILE A 180 -29.76 0.80 -3.51
CA ILE A 180 -30.05 0.39 -2.13
C ILE A 180 -29.63 1.49 -1.15
N LYS A 181 -28.45 2.07 -1.34
CA LYS A 181 -27.92 3.15 -0.50
C LYS A 181 -28.84 4.36 -0.50
N GLU A 182 -29.32 4.81 -1.66
CA GLU A 182 -30.27 5.93 -1.77
C GLU A 182 -31.56 5.67 -0.97
N LYS A 183 -32.10 4.44 -1.05
CA LYS A 183 -33.28 4.04 -0.25
C LYS A 183 -32.98 4.07 1.25
N VAL A 184 -31.84 3.52 1.67
CA VAL A 184 -31.42 3.51 3.09
C VAL A 184 -31.24 4.94 3.60
N GLU A 185 -30.60 5.82 2.82
CA GLU A 185 -30.41 7.23 3.17
C GLU A 185 -31.76 7.98 3.28
N HIS A 186 -32.71 7.70 2.39
CA HIS A 186 -34.07 8.23 2.48
C HIS A 186 -34.76 7.82 3.79
N TYR A 187 -34.74 6.53 4.13
CA TYR A 187 -35.36 6.05 5.37
C TYR A 187 -34.64 6.55 6.62
N LYS A 188 -33.32 6.71 6.55
CA LYS A 188 -32.53 7.31 7.63
C LYS A 188 -32.95 8.76 7.87
N ALA A 189 -33.19 9.55 6.82
CA ALA A 189 -33.67 10.92 6.95
C ALA A 189 -35.06 10.98 7.61
N LEU A 190 -35.98 10.07 7.26
CA LEU A 190 -37.29 9.97 7.92
C LEU A 190 -37.17 9.63 9.41
N MET A 191 -36.29 8.70 9.76
CA MET A 191 -36.02 8.34 11.15
C MET A 191 -35.41 9.53 11.93
N ASP A 192 -34.40 10.20 11.37
CA ASP A 192 -33.75 11.36 11.99
C ASP A 192 -34.73 12.52 12.22
N ASN A 193 -35.70 12.70 11.32
CA ASN A 193 -36.79 13.68 11.44
C ASN A 193 -37.94 13.23 12.38
N LYS A 194 -37.85 12.03 12.98
CA LYS A 194 -38.89 11.41 13.81
C LYS A 194 -40.21 11.15 13.07
N GLU A 195 -40.14 11.00 11.76
CA GLU A 195 -41.24 10.58 10.89
C GLU A 195 -41.33 9.05 10.79
N MET A 196 -40.33 8.34 11.31
CA MET A 196 -40.23 6.87 11.36
C MET A 196 -39.62 6.41 12.69
N GLU A 197 -40.19 5.35 13.27
CA GLU A 197 -39.63 4.70 14.47
C GLU A 197 -38.40 3.84 14.14
N LEU A 198 -37.47 3.74 15.08
CA LEU A 198 -36.19 3.02 14.90
C LEU A 198 -36.39 1.55 14.51
N GLU A 199 -37.34 0.85 15.15
CA GLU A 199 -37.63 -0.55 14.84
C GLU A 199 -38.15 -0.74 13.42
N THR A 200 -38.92 0.24 12.91
CA THR A 200 -39.43 0.22 11.54
C THR A 200 -38.30 0.43 10.55
N PHE A 201 -37.40 1.38 10.82
CA PHE A 201 -36.19 1.60 10.01
C PHE A 201 -35.34 0.34 9.92
N ILE A 202 -35.02 -0.30 11.06
CA ILE A 202 -34.21 -1.52 11.10
C ILE A 202 -34.85 -2.65 10.28
N CYS A 203 -36.17 -2.83 10.39
CA CYS A 203 -36.89 -3.86 9.63
C CYS A 203 -36.77 -3.61 8.12
N ILE A 204 -37.08 -2.40 7.66
CA ILE A 204 -37.04 -2.02 6.24
C ILE A 204 -35.63 -2.18 5.66
N VAL A 205 -34.61 -1.66 6.35
CA VAL A 205 -33.22 -1.75 5.90
C VAL A 205 -32.74 -3.20 5.87
N SER A 206 -33.13 -4.01 6.84
CA SER A 206 -32.79 -5.44 6.84
C SER A 206 -33.41 -6.18 5.67
N GLU A 207 -34.66 -5.87 5.30
CA GLU A 207 -35.27 -6.46 4.11
C GLU A 207 -34.56 -6.02 2.82
N LEU A 208 -34.23 -4.73 2.69
CA LEU A 208 -33.51 -4.20 1.54
C LEU A 208 -32.12 -4.84 1.35
N LEU A 209 -31.38 -5.06 2.44
CA LEU A 209 -30.03 -5.63 2.38
C LEU A 209 -30.01 -7.15 2.17
N ASN A 210 -31.12 -7.84 2.45
CA ASN A 210 -31.26 -9.30 2.24
C ASN A 210 -32.07 -9.65 0.98
N SER A 211 -32.42 -8.65 0.17
CA SER A 211 -33.09 -8.85 -1.11
C SER A 211 -32.04 -9.25 -2.17
N ASP A 212 -31.60 -10.52 -2.15
CA ASP A 212 -30.83 -11.10 -3.26
C ASP A 212 -31.72 -11.32 -4.51
#